data_AF-A0A0P0P3S4-F1
#
_entry.id   AF-A0A0P0P3S4-F1
#
_cell.length_a   1.000
_cell.length_b   1.000
_cell.length_c   1.000
_cell.angle_alpha   90.00
_cell.angle_beta   90.00
_cell.angle_gamma   90.00
#
_symmetry.space_group_name_H-M   'P 1'
#
loop_
_entity.id
_entity.type
_entity.pdbx_description
1 polymer ?
#
loop_
_entity_poly.entity_id
_entity_poly.type
_entity_poly.pdbx_seq_one_letter_code
_entity_poly.pdbx_strand_id
1 'polypeptide(L)' 'MVPEPSIFDEVDAASEEAADAEGLADIAAGRVVPHAEVSAWLETWGTPDEKPMPASWLK' A
#
# COMPACT_ATOMS: atom_id res chain seq x y z
N MET A 1 5.29 9.06 -35.10
CA MET A 1 4.49 8.38 -34.06
C MET A 1 4.48 9.32 -32.87
N VAL A 2 3.31 9.71 -32.35
CA VAL A 2 3.25 10.38 -31.04
C VAL A 2 3.31 9.28 -29.99
N PRO A 3 4.22 9.35 -28.99
CA PRO A 3 4.27 8.37 -27.91
C PRO A 3 2.97 8.41 -27.10
N GLU A 4 2.54 7.26 -26.58
CA GLU A 4 1.41 7.22 -25.67
C GLU A 4 1.73 8.00 -24.37
N PRO A 5 0.71 8.62 -23.74
CA PRO A 5 0.88 9.32 -22.47
C PRO A 5 1.39 8.37 -21.38
N SER A 6 2.23 8.87 -20.49
CA SER A 6 2.69 8.11 -19.33
C SER A 6 1.54 7.91 -18.35
N ILE A 7 1.51 6.75 -17.68
CA ILE A 7 0.61 6.52 -16.54
C ILE A 7 0.88 7.47 -15.35
N PHE A 8 1.99 8.21 -15.39
CA PHE A 8 2.37 9.21 -14.40
C PHE A 8 2.03 10.65 -14.83
N ASP A 9 1.52 10.85 -16.06
CA ASP A 9 1.18 12.20 -16.56
C ASP A 9 -0.19 12.69 -16.06
N GLU A 10 -1.05 11.78 -15.61
CA GLU A 10 -2.37 12.09 -15.03
C GLU A 10 -2.33 11.91 -13.51
N VAL A 11 -2.46 13.04 -12.80
CA VAL A 11 -2.60 13.07 -11.34
C VAL A 11 -4.04 13.42 -10.99
N ASP A 12 -4.75 12.48 -10.37
CA ASP A 12 -6.07 12.74 -9.77
C ASP A 12 -5.90 13.18 -8.31
N ALA A 13 -5.71 14.47 -8.12
CA ALA A 13 -5.49 15.06 -6.80
C ALA A 13 -6.64 14.80 -5.81
N ALA A 14 -7.88 14.66 -6.30
CA ALA A 14 -9.03 14.38 -5.45
C ALA A 14 -9.01 12.94 -4.95
N SER A 15 -8.59 12.00 -5.80
CA SER A 15 -8.37 10.60 -5.42
C SER A 15 -7.24 10.48 -4.39
N GLU A 16 -6.13 11.20 -4.58
CA GLU A 16 -5.02 11.23 -3.62
C GLU A 16 -5.46 11.78 -2.24
N GLU A 17 -6.15 12.91 -2.21
CA GLU A 17 -6.65 13.51 -0.95
C GLU A 17 -7.63 12.58 -0.22
N ALA A 18 -8.49 11.87 -0.97
CA ALA A 18 -9.40 10.89 -0.38
C ALA A 18 -8.66 9.69 0.23
N ALA A 19 -7.62 9.19 -0.44
CA ALA A 19 -6.80 8.08 0.05
C ALA A 19 -6.03 8.47 1.32
N ASP A 20 -5.48 9.68 1.38
CA ASP A 20 -4.80 10.19 2.57
C ASP A 20 -5.78 10.32 3.76
N ALA A 21 -6.98 10.84 3.51
CA ALA A 21 -8.02 10.97 4.53
C ALA A 21 -8.46 9.59 5.08
N GLU A 22 -8.60 8.60 4.22
CA GLU A 22 -8.89 7.21 4.61
C GLU A 22 -7.78 6.64 5.51
N GLY A 23 -6.51 6.77 5.10
CA GLY A 23 -5.37 6.27 5.87
C GLY A 23 -5.27 6.91 7.26
N LEU A 24 -5.51 8.23 7.37
CA LEU A 24 -5.55 8.91 8.66
C LEU A 24 -6.71 8.42 9.55
N ALA A 25 -7.87 8.12 8.95
CA ALA A 25 -9.00 7.56 9.69
C ALA A 25 -8.73 6.13 10.19
N ASP A 26 -8.01 5.30 9.40
CA ASP A 26 -7.57 3.97 9.82
C ASP A 26 -6.59 4.02 10.98
N ILE A 27 -5.62 4.95 10.94
CA ILE A 27 -4.69 5.20 12.03
C ILE A 27 -5.45 5.59 13.30
N ALA A 28 -6.39 6.52 13.20
CA ALA A 28 -7.19 6.98 14.35
C ALA A 28 -8.09 5.85 14.92
N ALA A 29 -8.58 4.95 14.06
CA ALA A 29 -9.38 3.80 14.46
C ALA A 29 -8.55 2.58 14.94
N GLY A 30 -7.22 2.64 14.86
CA GLY A 30 -6.33 1.53 15.21
C GLY A 30 -6.37 0.37 14.21
N ARG A 31 -6.86 0.59 12.98
CA ARG A 31 -6.81 -0.39 11.87
C ARG A 31 -5.43 -0.39 11.25
N VAL A 32 -4.42 -0.78 12.04
CA VAL A 32 -3.01 -0.77 11.65
C VAL A 32 -2.37 -2.13 11.88
N VAL A 33 -1.36 -2.44 11.07
CA VAL A 33 -0.52 -3.63 11.26
C VAL A 33 0.74 -3.22 12.04
N PRO A 34 1.14 -3.94 13.10
CA PRO A 34 2.37 -3.64 13.81
C PRO A 34 3.60 -3.70 12.91
N HIS A 35 4.51 -2.72 13.03
CA HIS A 35 5.71 -2.64 12.21
C HIS A 35 6.56 -3.93 12.22
N ALA A 36 6.70 -4.57 13.39
CA ALA A 36 7.47 -5.82 13.52
C ALA A 36 6.87 -6.95 12.68
N GLU A 37 5.55 -6.99 12.53
CA GLU A 37 4.85 -7.98 11.70
C GLU A 37 5.12 -7.72 10.20
N VAL A 38 5.04 -6.45 9.79
CA VAL A 38 5.37 -6.03 8.41
C VAL A 38 6.84 -6.31 8.09
N SER A 39 7.77 -6.00 9.00
CA SER A 39 9.21 -6.25 8.81
C SER A 39 9.51 -7.72 8.62
N ALA A 40 8.96 -8.59 9.47
CA ALA A 40 9.17 -10.03 9.36
C ALA A 40 8.63 -10.61 8.04
N TRP A 41 7.57 -10.02 7.48
CA TRP A 41 7.08 -10.40 6.16
C TRP A 41 8.01 -9.90 5.03
N LEU A 42 8.43 -8.64 5.08
CA LEU A 42 9.34 -8.05 4.08
C LEU A 42 10.70 -8.77 4.03
N GLU A 43 11.18 -9.30 5.16
CA GLU A 43 12.40 -10.11 5.22
C GLU A 43 12.30 -11.42 4.41
N THR A 44 11.09 -11.89 4.11
CA THR A 44 10.89 -13.08 3.26
C THR A 44 11.01 -12.77 1.77
N TRP A 45 10.87 -11.51 1.36
CA TRP A 45 10.83 -11.12 -0.05
C TRP A 45 12.15 -11.38 -0.77
N GLY A 46 12.08 -11.96 -1.97
CA GLY A 46 13.28 -12.31 -2.75
C GLY A 46 14.07 -13.48 -2.18
N THR A 47 13.52 -14.21 -1.20
CA THR A 47 14.09 -15.44 -0.64
C THR A 47 13.26 -16.66 -1.07
N PRO A 48 13.79 -17.89 -0.95
CA PRO A 48 12.98 -19.10 -1.16
C PRO A 48 11.77 -19.23 -0.23
N ASP A 49 11.77 -18.50 0.90
CA ASP A 49 10.72 -18.52 1.92
C ASP A 49 9.70 -17.38 1.76
N GLU A 50 9.69 -16.69 0.61
CA GLU A 50 8.76 -15.59 0.33
C GLU A 50 7.30 -15.98 0.59
N LYS A 51 6.61 -15.14 1.37
CA LYS A 51 5.22 -15.36 1.74
C LYS A 51 4.32 -14.31 1.08
N PRO A 52 3.09 -14.68 0.66
CA PRO A 52 2.11 -13.68 0.26
C PRO A 52 1.78 -12.77 1.44
N MET A 53 1.37 -11.54 1.14
CA MET A 53 0.84 -10.63 2.15
C MET A 53 -0.32 -11.30 2.91
N PRO A 54 -0.39 -11.19 4.25
CA PRO A 54 -1.51 -11.74 5.01
C PRO A 54 -2.85 -11.15 4.56
N ALA A 55 -3.76 -12.01 4.08
CA ALA A 55 -5.08 -11.60 3.61
C ALA A 55 -5.94 -10.94 4.72
N SER A 56 -5.61 -11.16 5.99
CA SER A 56 -6.24 -10.49 7.13
C SER A 56 -6.02 -8.98 7.17
N TRP A 57 -4.99 -8.46 6.50
CA TRP A 57 -4.69 -7.02 6.47
C TRP A 57 -5.58 -6.24 5.47
N LEU A 58 -6.30 -6.93 4.60
CA LEU A 58 -7.18 -6.33 3.57
C LEU A 58 -8.63 -6.15 4.05
N LYS A 59 -8.88 -6.12 5.37
CA LYS A 59 -10.22 -6.17 5.97
C LYS A 59 -10.66 -4.86 6.58
#